data_AF-A0A920I3F7-F1
#
_entry.id   AF-A0A920I3F7-F1
#
_cell.length_a   1.000
_cell.length_b   1.000
_cell.length_c   1.000
_cell.angle_alpha   90.00
_cell.angle_beta   90.00
_cell.angle_gamma   90.00
#
_symmetry.space_group_name_H-M   'P 1'
#
loop_
_entity.id
_entity.type
_entity.pdbx_description
1 polymer ?
#
loop_
_entity_poly.entity_id
_entity_poly.type
_entity_poly.pdbx_seq_one_letter_code
_entity_poly.pdbx_strand_id
1 'polypeptide(L)' 'MLAGTIMVTEYLGSEQFVYVDCGFEDVITVRIDPAEDFEVGSNVGLMLARESLHLFDEGESRL' A
#
# COMPACT_ATOMS: atom_id res chain seq x y z
N MET A 1 -12.78 -6.07 -1.05
CA MET A 1 -11.77 -5.87 0.01
C MET A 1 -10.44 -6.19 -0.62
N LEU A 2 -9.52 -5.23 -0.68
CA LEU A 2 -8.18 -5.47 -1.20
C LEU A 2 -7.32 -5.98 -0.04
N ALA A 3 -6.50 -6.98 -0.29
CA ALA A 3 -5.66 -7.61 0.72
C ALA A 3 -4.41 -8.19 0.04
N GLY A 4 -3.37 -8.41 0.84
CA GLY A 4 -2.11 -8.92 0.32
C GLY A 4 -1.12 -9.29 1.42
N THR A 5 0.07 -9.70 0.98
CA THR A 5 1.17 -10.10 1.86
C THR A 5 2.20 -8.98 1.95
N ILE A 6 2.68 -8.68 3.15
CA ILE A 6 3.79 -7.73 3.33
C ILE A 6 5.08 -8.35 2.81
N MET A 7 5.71 -7.72 1.84
CA MET A 7 6.96 -8.18 1.24
C MET A 7 8.17 -7.50 1.85
N VAL A 8 8.04 -6.21 2.18
CA VAL A 8 9.11 -5.38 2.73
C VAL A 8 8.51 -4.40 3.74
N THR A 9 9.23 -4.16 4.83
CA THR A 9 9.03 -3.01 5.72
C THR A 9 10.28 -2.14 5.68
N GLU A 10 10.09 -0.83 5.47
CA GLU A 10 11.17 0.14 5.33
C GLU A 10 10.99 1.26 6.36
N TYR A 11 11.90 1.34 7.32
CA TYR A 11 11.92 2.38 8.35
C TYR A 11 12.95 3.46 7.99
N LEU A 12 12.48 4.69 7.80
CA LEU A 12 13.29 5.83 7.35
C LEU A 12 13.40 6.94 8.42
N GLY A 13 13.36 6.55 9.70
CA GLY A 13 13.47 7.49 10.82
C GLY A 13 12.13 8.09 11.21
N SER A 14 11.65 9.12 10.49
CA SER A 14 10.36 9.76 10.81
C SER A 14 9.18 9.19 10.02
N GLU A 15 9.45 8.26 9.11
CA GLU A 15 8.48 7.69 8.19
C GLU A 15 8.72 6.18 8.12
N GLN A 16 7.65 5.42 7.91
CA GLN A 16 7.73 3.98 7.69
C GLN A 16 6.81 3.59 6.52
N PHE A 17 7.30 2.68 5.70
CA PHE A 17 6.57 2.16 4.55
C PHE A 17 6.47 0.64 4.63
N VAL A 18 5.35 0.12 4.14
CA VAL A 18 5.16 -1.31 3.89
C VAL A 18 4.82 -1.51 2.42
N TYR A 19 5.42 -2.53 1.82
CA TYR A 19 5.20 -2.92 0.44
C TYR A 19 4.36 -4.18 0.44
N VAL A 20 3.16 -4.11 -0.11
CA VAL A 20 2.16 -5.18 -0.04
C VAL A 20 1.95 -5.78 -1.43
N ASP A 21 2.24 -7.07 -1.58
CA ASP A 21 1.88 -7.84 -2.77
C ASP A 21 0.41 -8.26 -2.68
N CYS A 22 -0.41 -7.69 -3.57
CA CYS A 22 -1.85 -7.97 -3.67
C CYS A 22 -2.21 -8.89 -4.85
N GLY A 23 -1.22 -9.52 -5.49
CA GLY A 23 -1.41 -10.36 -6.68
C GLY A 23 -1.53 -9.59 -7.99
N PHE A 24 -1.09 -8.33 -8.03
CA PHE A 24 -0.92 -7.55 -9.26
C PHE A 24 0.50 -7.71 -9.81
N GLU A 25 0.78 -7.12 -10.97
CA GLU A 25 2.16 -7.05 -11.50
C GLU A 25 3.07 -6.18 -10.60
N ASP A 26 2.50 -5.12 -10.01
CA ASP A 26 3.20 -4.20 -9.12
C ASP A 26 2.77 -4.37 -7.64
N VAL A 27 3.66 -3.97 -6.72
CA VAL A 27 3.38 -3.89 -5.28
C VAL A 27 2.73 -2.57 -4.90
N ILE A 28 1.88 -2.60 -3.87
CA ILE A 28 1.28 -1.39 -3.30
C ILE A 28 2.14 -0.90 -2.15
N THR A 29 2.67 0.31 -2.28
CA THR A 29 3.39 0.99 -1.19
C THR A 29 2.42 1.76 -0.30
N VAL A 30 2.47 1.48 1.00
CA VAL A 30 1.65 2.16 2.00
C VAL A 30 2.55 2.83 3.02
N ARG A 31 2.32 4.12 3.27
CA ARG A 31 2.94 4.84 4.36
C ARG A 31 2.16 4.57 5.64
N ILE A 32 2.84 4.20 6.70
CA ILE A 32 2.25 3.89 8.00
C ILE A 32 2.88 4.74 9.11
N ASP A 33 2.24 4.78 10.27
CA ASP A 33 2.83 5.39 11.46
C ASP A 33 4.12 4.62 11.82
N PRO A 34 5.28 5.29 11.99
CA PRO A 34 6.52 4.63 12.39
C PRO A 34 6.48 3.96 13.78
N ALA A 35 5.46 4.23 14.59
CA ALA A 35 5.23 3.55 15.85
C ALA A 35 4.51 2.19 15.68
N GLU A 36 3.95 1.90 14.51
CA GLU A 36 3.33 0.61 14.21
C GLU A 36 4.36 -0.40 13.71
N ASP A 37 4.26 -1.63 14.23
CA ASP A 37 5.14 -2.73 13.84
C ASP A 37 4.37 -3.72 12.96
N PHE A 38 4.94 -4.01 11.79
CA PHE A 38 4.38 -4.93 10.81
C PHE A 38 5.46 -5.94 10.39
N GLU A 39 5.08 -7.21 10.38
CA GLU A 39 6.01 -8.29 10.07
C GLU A 39 5.91 -8.70 8.59
N VAL A 40 7.07 -8.84 7.93
CA VAL A 40 7.17 -9.39 6.57
C VAL A 40 6.59 -10.80 6.53
N GLY A 41 5.79 -11.09 5.49
CA GLY A 41 5.03 -12.34 5.35
C GLY A 41 3.63 -12.29 5.97
N SER A 42 3.28 -11.24 6.70
CA SER A 42 1.93 -11.07 7.26
C SER A 42 0.90 -10.77 6.18
N ASN A 43 -0.29 -11.34 6.33
CA ASN A 43 -1.46 -10.98 5.52
C ASN A 43 -2.13 -9.74 6.10
N VAL A 44 -2.37 -8.73 5.27
CA VAL A 44 -3.02 -7.47 5.65
C VAL A 44 -4.15 -7.10 4.70
N GLY A 45 -5.15 -6.40 5.25
CA GLY A 45 -6.20 -5.76 4.47
C GLY A 45 -5.83 -4.32 4.15
N LEU A 46 -6.16 -3.86 2.94
CA LEU A 46 -5.97 -2.48 2.49
C LEU A 46 -7.32 -1.76 2.43
N MET A 47 -7.41 -0.64 3.13
CA MET A 47 -8.57 0.25 3.09
C MET A 47 -8.25 1.48 2.25
N LEU A 48 -8.92 1.59 1.11
CA LEU A 48 -8.80 2.75 0.22
C LEU A 48 -9.79 3.83 0.65
N ALA A 49 -9.28 5.01 1.02
CA ALA A 49 -10.10 6.18 1.29
C ALA A 49 -10.72 6.66 -0.02
N ARG A 50 -12.03 6.48 -0.19
CA ARG A 50 -12.75 6.70 -1.46
C ARG A 50 -12.63 8.14 -1.94
N GLU A 51 -12.56 9.08 -1.00
CA GLU A 51 -12.46 10.52 -1.21
C GLU A 51 -11.07 10.94 -1.73
N SER A 52 -10.08 10.06 -1.63
CA SER A 52 -8.69 10.28 -2.06
C SER A 52 -8.30 9.42 -3.26
N LEU A 53 -9.26 8.72 -3.88
CA LEU A 53 -9.00 7.95 -5.08
C LEU A 53 -8.88 8.86 -6.31
N HIS A 54 -7.87 8.58 -7.11
CA HIS A 54 -7.68 9.17 -8.43
C HIS A 54 -7.95 8.10 -9.48
N LEU A 55 -8.81 8.40 -10.46
CA LEU A 55 -9.11 7.50 -11.57
C LEU A 55 -8.61 8.12 -12.86
N PHE A 56 -8.11 7.29 -13.77
CA PHE A 56 -7.58 7.70 -15.07
C PHE A 56 -8.21 6.80 -16.15
N ASP A 57 -8.44 7.37 -17.33
CA ASP A 57 -8.88 6.59 -18.50
C ASP A 57 -7.70 5.97 -19.27
N GLU A 58 -8.00 5.23 -20.34
CA GLU A 58 -6.99 4.61 -21.21
C GLU A 58 -6.09 5.64 -21.93
N GLY A 59 -6.54 6.89 -22.03
CA GLY A 59 -5.77 8.01 -22.57
C GLY A 59 -4.98 8.77 -21.50
N GLU A 60 -4.83 8.19 -20.30
CA GLU A 60 -4.11 8.74 -19.14
C GLU A 60 -4.72 10.05 -18.59
N SER A 61 -5.95 10.39 -19.01
CA SER A 61 -6.64 11.57 -18.54
C SER A 61 -7.34 11.28 -17.21
N ARG A 62 -7.25 12.21 -16.27
CA ARG A 62 -7.93 12.10 -14.97
C ARG A 62 -9.45 12.21 -15.14
N LEU A 63 -10.17 11.27 -14.55
CA LEU A 63 -11.64 11.26 -14.44
C LEU A 63 -12.15 12.07 -13.24
#